data_AF-A0A560F9Z0-F1
#
_entry.id   AF-A0A560F9Z0-F1
#
_cell.length_a   1.000
_cell.length_b   1.000
_cell.length_c   1.000
_cell.angle_alpha   90.00
_cell.angle_beta   90.00
_cell.angle_gamma   90.00
#
_symmetry.space_group_name_H-M   'P 1'
#
loop_
_entity.id
_entity.type
_entity.pdbx_description
1 polymer ?
#
loop_
_entity_poly.entity_id
_entity_poly.type
_entity_poly.pdbx_seq_one_letter_code
_entity_poly.pdbx_strand_id
1 'polypeptide(L)'
;MSNAGQEPKGGAERHLGHIALHYRVPEEGPLAARLLMLVGFQVVQDFPMPDGTRFYQLALDGAEAAAGQGIVYLSALPAPDRALMAAVHAALRVGEVDEHPAVAGFRAAQASDPEYGFHVGIVARSLDWVERTMLAARELAANDPAFKGRLNLLANRSRRGTAAVDERLDTSPVFGDTPRYTYGRHAVQAFIETDIFAAGPLGEKLVLELDYVFPGYPENMFTKTEI
;
A
#
# COMPACT_ATOMS: atom_id res chain seq x y z
N MET A 1 7.17 45.98 21.81
CA MET A 1 8.18 45.36 20.94
C MET A 1 7.47 44.25 20.16
N SER A 2 7.01 44.56 18.95
CA SER A 2 6.33 43.60 18.07
C SER A 2 7.39 42.84 17.28
N ASN A 3 7.40 41.50 17.39
CA ASN A 3 8.15 40.65 16.48
C ASN A 3 7.48 40.77 15.11
N ALA A 4 8.10 41.57 14.24
CA ALA A 4 7.70 41.69 12.85
C ALA A 4 7.82 40.32 12.19
N GLY A 5 6.75 39.95 11.48
CA GLY A 5 6.61 38.69 10.76
C GLY A 5 7.80 38.46 9.84
N GLN A 6 8.43 37.31 10.03
CA GLN A 6 9.27 36.72 9.01
C GLN A 6 8.32 36.25 7.90
N GLU A 7 8.30 36.95 6.77
CA GLU A 7 7.64 36.44 5.56
C GLU A 7 8.20 35.04 5.25
N PRO A 8 7.35 34.06 4.92
CA PRO A 8 7.83 32.76 4.49
C PRO A 8 8.67 32.97 3.23
N LYS A 9 9.98 32.66 3.32
CA LYS A 9 10.87 32.63 2.16
C LYS A 9 10.16 31.83 1.08
N GLY A 10 9.88 32.46 -0.07
CA GLY A 10 9.20 31.85 -1.22
C GLY A 10 9.77 30.48 -1.53
N GLY A 11 9.15 29.45 -0.97
CA GLY A 11 9.61 28.07 -1.06
C GLY A 11 8.99 27.47 -2.30
N ALA A 12 9.81 26.91 -3.19
CA ALA A 12 9.31 26.10 -4.28
C ALA A 12 8.38 25.01 -3.72
N GLU A 13 7.19 24.86 -4.29
CA GLU A 13 6.29 23.76 -3.94
C GLU A 13 6.97 22.43 -4.31
N ARG A 14 6.87 21.42 -3.45
CA ARG A 14 7.42 20.07 -3.69
C ARG A 14 6.34 19.04 -3.44
N HIS A 15 6.31 18.02 -4.28
CA HIS A 15 5.39 16.89 -4.19
C HIS A 15 6.17 15.59 -4.33
N LEU A 16 5.62 14.50 -3.80
CA LEU A 16 6.13 13.17 -4.09
C LEU A 16 5.83 12.84 -5.56
N GLY A 17 6.87 12.80 -6.38
CA GLY A 17 6.71 12.62 -7.82
C GLY A 17 6.38 11.19 -8.19
N HIS A 18 7.25 10.27 -7.80
CA HIS A 18 7.10 8.85 -8.10
C HIS A 18 7.69 7.94 -7.03
N ILE A 19 7.26 6.69 -7.07
CA ILE A 19 7.92 5.56 -6.43
C ILE A 19 8.26 4.50 -7.47
N ALA A 20 9.35 3.77 -7.25
CA ALA A 20 9.69 2.60 -8.05
C ALA A 20 9.26 1.35 -7.26
N LEU A 21 8.46 0.50 -7.90
CA LEU A 21 8.07 -0.81 -7.39
C LEU A 21 8.60 -1.89 -8.33
N HIS A 22 8.89 -3.06 -7.76
CA HIS A 22 9.37 -4.20 -8.51
C HIS A 22 8.44 -5.40 -8.34
N TYR A 23 8.10 -6.08 -9.43
CA TYR A 23 7.48 -7.40 -9.37
C TYR A 23 8.54 -8.50 -9.39
N ARG A 24 8.27 -9.66 -8.78
CA ARG A 24 9.36 -10.59 -8.41
C ARG A 24 9.96 -11.32 -9.60
N VAL A 25 9.14 -11.79 -10.53
CA VAL A 25 9.56 -12.56 -11.71
C VAL A 25 8.97 -11.97 -13.01
N PRO A 26 9.65 -12.09 -14.17
CA PRO A 26 9.24 -11.47 -15.43
C PRO A 26 7.75 -11.63 -15.79
N GLU A 27 7.19 -12.80 -15.49
CA GLU A 27 5.82 -13.18 -15.83
C GLU A 27 4.76 -12.46 -14.97
N GLU A 28 5.14 -11.93 -13.81
CA GLU A 28 4.22 -11.25 -12.88
C GLU A 28 3.93 -9.80 -13.24
N GLY A 29 4.64 -9.21 -14.23
CA GLY A 29 4.45 -7.81 -14.63
C GLY A 29 2.99 -7.42 -14.91
N PRO A 30 2.27 -8.15 -15.79
CA PRO A 30 0.85 -7.88 -16.05
C PRO A 30 -0.04 -8.02 -14.81
N LEU A 31 0.26 -8.97 -13.91
CA LEU A 31 -0.51 -9.18 -12.69
C LEU A 31 -0.30 -8.03 -11.70
N ALA A 32 0.94 -7.58 -11.52
CA ALA A 32 1.29 -6.44 -10.70
C ALA A 32 0.64 -5.14 -11.21
N ALA A 33 0.64 -4.91 -12.53
CA ALA A 33 -0.05 -3.77 -13.13
C ALA A 33 -1.57 -3.83 -12.89
N ARG A 34 -2.20 -5.00 -13.05
CA ARG A 34 -3.63 -5.20 -12.76
C ARG A 34 -3.97 -4.88 -11.29
N LEU A 35 -3.11 -5.23 -10.34
CA LEU A 35 -3.31 -4.90 -8.93
C LEU A 35 -3.19 -3.40 -8.67
N LEU A 36 -2.24 -2.70 -9.29
CA LEU A 36 -2.18 -1.24 -9.19
C LEU A 36 -3.40 -0.56 -9.81
N MET A 37 -3.91 -1.09 -10.92
CA MET A 37 -5.14 -0.58 -11.53
C MET A 37 -6.36 -0.73 -10.62
N LEU A 38 -6.45 -1.84 -9.87
CA LEU A 38 -7.49 -2.03 -8.86
C LEU A 38 -7.52 -0.90 -7.83
N VAL A 39 -6.36 -0.43 -7.39
CA VAL A 39 -6.24 0.65 -6.40
C VAL A 39 -6.19 2.05 -7.02
N GLY A 40 -6.65 2.18 -8.27
CA GLY A 40 -6.90 3.48 -8.90
C GLY A 40 -5.78 4.01 -9.77
N PHE A 41 -4.76 3.21 -10.10
CA PHE A 41 -3.78 3.64 -11.10
C PHE A 41 -4.25 3.35 -12.54
N GLN A 42 -3.74 4.14 -13.47
CA GLN A 42 -3.93 3.94 -14.91
C GLN A 42 -2.57 3.71 -15.56
N VAL A 43 -2.51 2.76 -16.49
CA VAL A 43 -1.29 2.52 -17.27
C VAL A 43 -1.12 3.65 -18.28
N VAL A 44 -0.04 4.41 -18.15
CA VAL A 44 0.35 5.49 -19.05
C VAL A 44 1.28 4.97 -20.15
N GLN A 45 2.23 4.12 -19.77
CA GLN A 45 3.14 3.44 -20.69
C GLN A 45 3.30 1.98 -20.30
N ASP A 46 3.41 1.12 -21.31
CA ASP A 46 3.74 -0.29 -21.16
C ASP A 46 4.59 -0.71 -22.37
N PHE A 47 5.84 -1.09 -22.12
CA PHE A 47 6.75 -1.53 -23.18
C PHE A 47 7.70 -2.64 -22.73
N PRO A 48 8.10 -3.53 -23.67
CA PRO A 48 9.08 -4.57 -23.37
C PRO A 48 10.48 -3.98 -23.21
N MET A 49 11.26 -4.57 -22.31
CA MET A 49 12.66 -4.25 -22.07
C MET A 49 13.57 -5.21 -22.86
N PRO A 50 14.84 -4.82 -23.14
CA PRO A 50 15.78 -5.66 -23.88
C PRO A 50 16.07 -7.03 -23.25
N ASP A 51 15.86 -7.17 -21.94
CA ASP A 51 16.05 -8.42 -21.19
C ASP A 51 14.80 -9.33 -21.18
N GLY A 52 13.77 -8.97 -21.95
CA GLY A 52 12.51 -9.71 -22.05
C GLY A 52 11.49 -9.39 -20.96
N THR A 53 11.83 -8.53 -19.99
CA THR A 53 10.88 -8.06 -18.97
C THR A 53 9.98 -6.94 -19.50
N ARG A 54 9.01 -6.47 -18.71
CA ARG A 54 8.15 -5.32 -19.06
C ARG A 54 8.37 -4.16 -18.10
N PHE A 55 8.36 -2.96 -18.65
CA PHE A 55 8.30 -1.73 -17.86
C PHE A 55 6.93 -1.10 -17.99
N TYR A 56 6.39 -0.63 -16.86
CA TYR A 56 5.16 0.13 -16.82
C TYR A 56 5.40 1.48 -16.15
N GLN A 57 4.83 2.53 -16.73
CA GLN A 57 4.54 3.77 -16.02
C GLN A 57 3.06 3.80 -15.72
N LEU A 58 2.70 3.90 -14.44
CA LEU A 58 1.33 4.07 -14.01
C LEU A 58 1.16 5.41 -13.28
N ALA A 59 0.00 6.04 -13.41
CA ALA A 59 -0.34 7.28 -12.72
C ALA A 59 -1.66 7.11 -11.95
N LEU A 60 -1.74 7.65 -10.75
CA LEU A 60 -2.96 7.60 -9.94
C LEU A 60 -4.09 8.41 -10.62
N ASP A 61 -5.33 7.90 -10.59
CA ASP A 61 -6.48 8.58 -11.19
C ASP A 61 -6.66 10.00 -10.64
N GLY A 62 -6.94 10.94 -11.54
CA GLY A 62 -6.98 12.38 -11.25
C GLY A 62 -5.62 13.06 -11.08
N ALA A 63 -4.50 12.33 -11.08
CA ALA A 63 -3.18 12.93 -11.26
C ALA A 63 -2.95 13.20 -12.75
N GLU A 64 -2.60 14.43 -13.10
CA GLU A 64 -2.04 14.69 -14.42
C GLU A 64 -0.67 14.03 -14.49
N ALA A 65 -0.53 12.91 -15.20
CA ALA A 65 0.77 12.25 -15.38
C ALA A 65 1.84 13.22 -15.91
N ALA A 66 1.42 14.23 -16.68
CA ALA A 66 2.25 15.32 -17.17
C ALA A 66 2.76 16.27 -16.06
N ALA A 67 2.05 16.37 -14.93
CA ALA A 67 2.47 17.14 -13.75
C ALA A 67 3.49 16.40 -12.87
N GLY A 68 3.81 15.14 -13.19
CA GLY A 68 4.91 14.40 -12.55
C GLY A 68 4.63 13.97 -11.10
N GLN A 69 3.36 13.78 -10.72
CA GLN A 69 2.94 13.41 -9.36
C GLN A 69 2.15 12.10 -9.37
N GLY A 70 2.23 11.35 -8.26
CA GLY A 70 1.43 10.12 -8.09
C GLY A 70 1.78 9.03 -9.11
N ILE A 71 3.05 8.96 -9.53
CA ILE A 71 3.52 7.98 -10.52
C ILE A 71 4.10 6.75 -9.83
N VAL A 72 3.80 5.58 -10.38
CA VAL A 72 4.52 4.33 -10.09
C VAL A 72 5.28 3.91 -11.33
N TYR A 73 6.60 3.76 -11.20
CA TYR A 73 7.39 2.99 -12.16
C TYR A 73 7.46 1.55 -11.70
N LEU A 74 7.00 0.64 -12.55
CA LEU A 74 6.92 -0.78 -12.25
C LEU A 74 7.79 -1.56 -13.23
N SER A 75 8.73 -2.34 -12.71
CA SER A 75 9.64 -3.17 -13.49
C SER A 75 9.92 -4.50 -12.80
N ALA A 76 10.55 -5.45 -13.49
CA ALA A 76 10.99 -6.68 -12.82
C ALA A 76 12.07 -6.34 -11.79
N LEU A 77 12.12 -7.08 -10.67
CA LEU A 77 13.24 -6.99 -9.74
C LEU A 77 14.53 -7.34 -10.49
N PRO A 78 15.60 -6.51 -10.50
CA PRO A 78 16.79 -6.80 -11.28
C PRO A 78 17.45 -8.14 -10.92
N ALA A 79 18.16 -8.74 -11.87
CA ALA A 79 18.78 -10.06 -11.66
C ALA A 79 19.77 -10.11 -10.47
N PRO A 80 20.63 -9.10 -10.25
CA PRO A 80 21.50 -9.06 -9.06
C PRO A 80 20.71 -9.05 -7.75
N ASP A 81 19.64 -8.26 -7.68
CA ASP A 81 18.77 -8.17 -6.49
C ASP A 81 18.05 -9.49 -6.23
N ARG A 82 17.54 -10.17 -7.27
CA ARG A 82 16.98 -11.53 -7.14
C ARG A 82 18.01 -12.52 -6.60
N ALA A 83 19.24 -12.45 -7.10
CA ALA A 83 20.33 -13.33 -6.65
C ALA A 83 20.71 -13.07 -5.18
N LEU A 84 20.77 -11.80 -4.77
CA LEU A 84 20.99 -11.42 -3.38
C LEU A 84 19.87 -11.93 -2.47
N MET A 85 18.61 -11.73 -2.86
CA MET A 85 17.46 -12.21 -2.09
C MET A 85 17.48 -13.73 -1.96
N ALA A 86 17.79 -14.47 -3.04
CA ALA A 86 17.94 -15.92 -2.98
C ALA A 86 19.08 -16.35 -2.05
N ALA A 87 20.19 -15.62 -2.02
CA ALA A 87 21.30 -15.90 -1.09
C ALA A 87 20.91 -15.64 0.36
N VAL A 88 20.18 -14.56 0.65
CA VAL A 88 19.62 -14.28 1.99
C VAL A 88 18.67 -15.39 2.41
N HIS A 89 17.77 -15.82 1.52
CA HIS A 89 16.83 -16.91 1.78
C HIS A 89 17.54 -18.21 2.10
N ALA A 90 18.55 -18.59 1.31
CA ALA A 90 19.34 -19.78 1.55
C ALA A 90 20.12 -19.71 2.88
N ALA A 91 20.75 -18.57 3.18
CA ALA A 91 21.53 -18.39 4.40
C ALA A 91 20.66 -18.41 5.67
N LEU A 92 19.45 -17.84 5.60
CA LEU A 92 18.49 -17.80 6.69
C LEU A 92 17.51 -18.98 6.68
N ARG A 93 17.61 -19.85 5.68
CA ARG A 93 16.78 -21.05 5.50
C ARG A 93 15.29 -20.72 5.48
N VAL A 94 14.95 -19.64 4.78
CA VAL A 94 13.59 -19.10 4.71
C VAL A 94 12.65 -20.15 4.12
N GLY A 95 11.60 -20.51 4.85
CA GLY A 95 10.59 -21.51 4.48
C GLY A 95 10.94 -22.95 4.83
N GLU A 96 12.10 -23.22 5.44
CA GLU A 96 12.53 -24.57 5.84
C GLU A 96 12.15 -24.92 7.28
N VAL A 97 12.26 -26.21 7.65
CA VAL A 97 11.92 -26.73 8.99
C VAL A 97 12.77 -26.13 10.12
N ASP A 98 13.97 -25.70 9.77
CA ASP A 98 15.00 -25.11 10.63
C ASP A 98 15.38 -23.71 10.12
N GLU A 99 14.36 -22.98 9.65
CA GLU A 99 14.39 -21.55 9.40
C GLU A 99 15.00 -20.78 10.58
N HIS A 100 15.85 -19.79 10.29
CA HIS A 100 16.50 -18.99 11.31
C HIS A 100 15.44 -18.24 12.16
N PRO A 101 15.49 -18.28 13.52
CA PRO A 101 14.44 -17.73 14.38
C PRO A 101 14.10 -16.26 14.14
N ALA A 102 15.06 -15.46 13.67
CA ALA A 102 14.84 -14.05 13.31
C ALA A 102 13.81 -13.88 12.18
N VAL A 103 13.71 -14.83 11.25
CA VAL A 103 12.72 -14.80 10.15
C VAL A 103 11.32 -15.00 10.71
N ALA A 104 11.13 -16.00 11.59
CA ALA A 104 9.85 -16.25 12.25
C ALA A 104 9.41 -15.04 13.11
N GLY A 105 10.34 -14.44 13.87
CA GLY A 105 10.07 -13.23 14.65
C GLY A 105 9.67 -12.04 13.76
N PHE A 106 10.38 -11.82 12.66
CA PHE A 106 10.07 -10.78 11.67
C PHE A 106 8.68 -10.98 11.03
N ARG A 107 8.36 -12.20 10.58
CA ARG A 107 7.07 -12.53 9.98
C ARG A 107 5.92 -12.40 10.97
N ALA A 108 6.12 -12.80 12.23
CA ALA A 108 5.12 -12.63 13.28
C ALA A 108 4.81 -11.15 13.52
N ALA A 109 5.84 -10.30 13.53
CA ALA A 109 5.67 -8.85 13.67
C ALA A 109 4.90 -8.25 12.48
N GLN A 110 5.27 -8.60 11.25
CA GLN A 110 4.53 -8.20 10.04
C GLN A 110 3.07 -8.67 10.05
N ALA A 111 2.81 -9.90 10.47
CA ALA A 111 1.44 -10.44 10.53
C ALA A 111 0.59 -9.73 11.59
N SER A 112 1.21 -9.23 12.67
CA SER A 112 0.50 -8.51 13.73
C SER A 112 0.12 -7.09 13.32
N ASP A 113 0.97 -6.43 12.53
CA ASP A 113 0.82 -5.03 12.15
C ASP A 113 1.10 -4.81 10.65
N PRO A 114 0.08 -4.49 9.83
CA PRO A 114 0.28 -4.21 8.41
C PRO A 114 1.16 -2.99 8.15
N GLU A 115 1.38 -2.13 9.16
CA GLU A 115 2.29 -0.98 9.06
C GLU A 115 3.76 -1.32 9.43
N TYR A 116 4.05 -2.55 9.89
CA TYR A 116 5.39 -2.92 10.38
C TYR A 116 6.49 -2.79 9.31
N GLY A 117 6.13 -3.02 8.04
CA GLY A 117 7.06 -3.03 6.92
C GLY A 117 6.85 -1.86 5.96
N PHE A 118 7.63 -1.87 4.88
CA PHE A 118 7.42 -0.95 3.78
C PHE A 118 6.02 -1.13 3.18
N HIS A 119 5.30 -0.02 3.06
CA HIS A 119 3.95 0.05 2.50
C HIS A 119 3.79 1.33 1.68
N VAL A 120 2.75 1.37 0.86
CA VAL A 120 2.41 2.53 0.03
C VAL A 120 0.96 2.92 0.33
N GLY A 121 0.78 4.06 0.99
CA GLY A 121 -0.52 4.63 1.33
C GLY A 121 -1.10 5.54 0.24
N ILE A 122 -2.40 5.42 0.02
CA ILE A 122 -3.20 6.22 -0.91
C ILE A 122 -4.34 6.84 -0.12
N VAL A 123 -4.34 8.17 0.01
CA VAL A 123 -5.42 8.89 0.68
C VAL A 123 -6.56 9.15 -0.30
N ALA A 124 -7.65 8.39 -0.13
CA ALA A 124 -8.88 8.53 -0.90
C ALA A 124 -9.75 9.69 -0.38
N ARG A 125 -10.52 10.29 -1.29
CA ARG A 125 -11.53 11.31 -0.96
C ARG A 125 -12.93 10.73 -0.70
N SER A 126 -13.10 9.42 -0.84
CA SER A 126 -14.39 8.74 -0.73
C SER A 126 -14.25 7.42 0.01
N LEU A 127 -15.00 7.26 1.10
CA LEU A 127 -15.11 5.99 1.83
C LEU A 127 -15.72 4.89 0.95
N ASP A 128 -16.74 5.23 0.16
CA ASP A 128 -17.40 4.30 -0.75
C ASP A 128 -16.43 3.77 -1.83
N TRP A 129 -15.45 4.58 -2.24
CA TRP A 129 -14.39 4.10 -3.14
C TRP A 129 -13.50 3.07 -2.43
N VAL A 130 -13.04 3.34 -1.20
CA VAL A 130 -12.24 2.39 -0.41
C VAL A 130 -12.99 1.08 -0.22
N GLU A 131 -14.27 1.15 0.17
CA GLU A 131 -15.11 -0.03 0.39
C GLU A 131 -15.27 -0.86 -0.89
N ARG A 132 -15.59 -0.23 -2.03
CA ARG A 132 -15.73 -0.94 -3.30
C ARG A 132 -14.41 -1.56 -3.76
N THR A 133 -13.29 -0.86 -3.63
CA THR A 133 -11.97 -1.39 -3.97
C THR A 133 -11.63 -2.62 -3.15
N MET A 134 -11.89 -2.58 -1.84
CA MET A 134 -11.66 -3.72 -0.96
C MET A 134 -12.59 -4.91 -1.26
N LEU A 135 -13.86 -4.67 -1.58
CA LEU A 135 -14.79 -5.72 -2.00
C LEU A 135 -14.36 -6.34 -3.34
N ALA A 136 -13.89 -5.53 -4.29
CA ALA A 136 -13.35 -6.03 -5.56
C ALA A 136 -12.05 -6.84 -5.34
N ALA A 137 -11.19 -6.43 -4.41
CA ALA A 137 -10.01 -7.20 -4.02
C ALA A 137 -10.39 -8.56 -3.42
N ARG A 138 -11.43 -8.61 -2.56
CA ARG A 138 -11.96 -9.87 -2.00
C ARG A 138 -12.47 -10.80 -3.11
N GLU A 139 -13.19 -10.24 -4.07
CA GLU A 139 -13.72 -10.99 -5.21
C GLU A 139 -12.60 -11.58 -6.07
N LEU A 140 -11.56 -10.79 -6.39
CA LEU A 140 -10.39 -11.27 -7.12
C LEU A 140 -9.65 -12.37 -6.35
N ALA A 141 -9.43 -12.20 -5.04
CA ALA A 141 -8.78 -13.21 -4.21
C ALA A 141 -9.55 -14.54 -4.16
N ALA A 142 -10.88 -14.49 -4.23
CA ALA A 142 -11.75 -15.66 -4.21
C ALA A 142 -11.83 -16.36 -5.58
N ASN A 143 -11.99 -15.58 -6.65
CA ASN A 143 -12.51 -16.07 -7.93
C ASN A 143 -11.53 -15.91 -9.11
N ASP A 144 -10.50 -15.08 -9.02
CA ASP A 144 -9.46 -14.98 -10.05
C ASP A 144 -8.28 -15.92 -9.74
N PRO A 145 -8.01 -16.94 -10.57
CA PRO A 145 -6.90 -17.87 -10.35
C PRO A 145 -5.53 -17.20 -10.22
N ALA A 146 -5.32 -16.05 -10.83
CA ALA A 146 -4.06 -15.32 -10.76
C ALA A 146 -3.84 -14.62 -9.41
N PHE A 147 -4.93 -14.27 -8.69
CA PHE A 147 -4.89 -13.61 -7.38
C PHE A 147 -5.14 -14.56 -6.20
N LYS A 148 -5.59 -15.80 -6.47
CA LYS A 148 -5.95 -16.76 -5.45
C LYS A 148 -4.77 -17.06 -4.51
N GLY A 149 -4.96 -16.78 -3.22
CA GLY A 149 -3.93 -16.95 -2.18
C GLY A 149 -2.81 -15.92 -2.20
N ARG A 150 -2.89 -14.89 -3.06
CA ARG A 150 -1.87 -13.84 -3.23
C ARG A 150 -2.24 -12.51 -2.57
N LEU A 151 -3.50 -12.36 -2.14
CA LEU A 151 -4.03 -11.15 -1.50
C LEU A 151 -4.52 -11.48 -0.09
N ASN A 152 -3.99 -10.78 0.90
CA ASN A 152 -4.46 -10.79 2.28
C ASN A 152 -5.01 -9.41 2.63
N LEU A 153 -6.25 -9.36 3.12
CA LEU A 153 -7.02 -8.12 3.23
C LEU A 153 -7.32 -7.83 4.69
N LEU A 154 -6.85 -6.67 5.16
CA LEU A 154 -7.06 -6.21 6.52
C LEU A 154 -7.71 -4.82 6.50
N ALA A 155 -8.26 -4.43 7.64
CA ALA A 155 -8.80 -3.10 7.83
C ALA A 155 -8.56 -2.66 9.27
N ASN A 156 -8.39 -1.36 9.46
CA ASN A 156 -8.44 -0.67 10.73
C ASN A 156 -9.58 0.36 10.65
N ARG A 157 -10.51 0.32 11.60
CA ARG A 157 -11.59 1.33 11.68
C ARG A 157 -11.19 2.47 12.62
N SER A 158 -11.80 3.64 12.49
CA SER A 158 -11.65 4.71 13.50
C SER A 158 -12.02 4.16 14.88
N ARG A 159 -11.27 4.57 15.91
CA ARG A 159 -11.69 4.37 17.31
C ARG A 159 -13.08 4.96 17.53
N ARG A 160 -13.88 4.27 18.33
CA ARG A 160 -15.23 4.73 18.71
C ARG A 160 -15.18 6.02 19.53
N GLY A 161 -16.26 6.79 19.48
CA GLY A 161 -16.41 8.02 20.27
C GLY A 161 -17.02 9.20 19.51
N THR A 162 -17.24 9.07 18.20
CA THR A 162 -17.88 10.10 17.38
C THR A 162 -19.10 9.50 16.71
N ALA A 163 -20.29 9.81 17.22
CA ALA A 163 -21.54 9.14 16.84
C ALA A 163 -21.76 9.03 15.31
N ALA A 164 -21.55 10.11 14.56
CA ALA A 164 -21.72 10.09 13.10
C ALA A 164 -20.70 9.21 12.37
N VAL A 165 -19.45 9.15 12.85
CA VAL A 165 -18.42 8.26 12.29
C VAL A 165 -18.73 6.82 12.66
N ASP A 166 -19.12 6.58 13.91
CA ASP A 166 -19.47 5.25 14.42
C ASP A 166 -20.64 4.66 13.65
N GLU A 167 -21.72 5.42 13.45
CA GLU A 167 -22.89 5.00 12.67
C GLU A 167 -22.52 4.67 11.21
N ARG A 168 -21.70 5.51 10.55
CA ARG A 168 -21.26 5.24 9.17
C ARG A 168 -20.37 4.00 9.08
N LEU A 169 -19.51 3.77 10.07
CA LEU A 169 -18.63 2.60 10.07
C LEU A 169 -19.35 1.32 10.49
N ASP A 170 -20.35 1.39 11.37
CA ASP A 170 -21.13 0.23 11.80
C ASP A 170 -21.98 -0.36 10.68
N THR A 171 -22.31 0.44 9.67
CA THR A 171 -23.01 0.01 8.44
C THR A 171 -22.06 -0.36 7.29
N SER A 172 -20.74 -0.22 7.49
CA SER A 172 -19.76 -0.48 6.45
C SER A 172 -19.58 -1.99 6.21
N PRO A 173 -19.59 -2.45 4.94
CA PRO A 173 -19.29 -3.85 4.61
C PRO A 173 -17.81 -4.24 4.82
N VAL A 174 -16.93 -3.27 5.01
CA VAL A 174 -15.49 -3.49 5.22
C VAL A 174 -15.08 -3.21 6.66
N PHE A 175 -15.66 -2.18 7.30
CA PHE A 175 -15.22 -1.70 8.61
C PHE A 175 -16.17 -2.03 9.77
N GLY A 176 -17.39 -2.49 9.51
CA GLY A 176 -18.40 -2.74 10.56
C GLY A 176 -17.92 -3.70 11.64
N ASP A 177 -17.46 -4.87 11.22
CA ASP A 177 -17.02 -5.95 12.11
C ASP A 177 -15.51 -5.95 12.35
N THR A 178 -14.80 -4.91 11.92
CA THR A 178 -13.34 -4.84 12.03
C THR A 178 -12.92 -4.68 13.50
N PRO A 179 -12.13 -5.61 14.06
CA PRO A 179 -11.73 -5.57 15.47
C PRO A 179 -10.54 -4.65 15.74
N ARG A 180 -9.90 -4.14 14.67
CA ARG A 180 -8.69 -3.32 14.72
C ARG A 180 -9.02 -1.84 14.62
N TYR A 181 -8.18 -1.01 15.24
CA TYR A 181 -8.34 0.44 15.22
C TYR A 181 -7.14 1.12 14.58
N THR A 182 -7.39 2.27 13.95
CA THR A 182 -6.34 3.17 13.47
C THR A 182 -5.56 3.76 14.65
N TYR A 183 -4.29 4.14 14.43
CA TYR A 183 -3.47 4.83 15.44
C TYR A 183 -4.00 6.24 15.77
N GLY A 184 -4.74 6.86 14.85
CA GLY A 184 -5.43 8.13 15.08
C GLY A 184 -6.95 8.00 15.10
N ARG A 185 -7.63 9.15 15.07
CA ARG A 185 -9.10 9.24 15.03
C ARG A 185 -9.58 9.70 13.67
N HIS A 186 -10.89 9.52 13.45
CA HIS A 186 -11.66 10.13 12.36
C HIS A 186 -11.13 9.76 10.97
N ALA A 187 -10.59 8.55 10.86
CA ALA A 187 -10.09 7.98 9.64
C ALA A 187 -10.24 6.46 9.65
N VAL A 188 -10.07 5.85 8.48
CA VAL A 188 -9.96 4.40 8.31
C VAL A 188 -8.73 4.10 7.47
N GLN A 189 -8.20 2.88 7.64
CA GLN A 189 -7.12 2.34 6.82
C GLN A 189 -7.55 0.96 6.34
N ALA A 190 -7.45 0.68 5.05
CA ALA A 190 -7.69 -0.64 4.49
C ALA A 190 -6.44 -1.13 3.77
N PHE A 191 -6.05 -2.37 4.03
CA PHE A 191 -4.75 -2.90 3.62
C PHE A 191 -4.94 -4.06 2.66
N ILE A 192 -4.22 -4.00 1.53
CA ILE A 192 -4.05 -5.09 0.58
C ILE A 192 -2.60 -5.54 0.66
N GLU A 193 -2.37 -6.60 1.43
CA GLU A 193 -1.08 -7.25 1.53
C GLU A 193 -0.93 -8.25 0.38
N THR A 194 0.22 -8.25 -0.29
CA THR A 194 0.50 -9.16 -1.40
C THR A 194 1.99 -9.50 -1.53
N ASP A 195 2.28 -10.68 -2.05
CA ASP A 195 3.61 -11.15 -2.44
C ASP A 195 3.91 -10.96 -3.96
N ILE A 196 3.04 -10.27 -4.70
CA ILE A 196 3.25 -9.99 -6.14
C ILE A 196 4.42 -9.01 -6.35
N PHE A 197 4.68 -8.14 -5.38
CA PHE A 197 5.79 -7.21 -5.40
C PHE A 197 6.96 -7.71 -4.55
N ALA A 198 8.17 -7.41 -5.00
CA ALA A 198 9.38 -7.58 -4.23
C ALA A 198 9.58 -6.35 -3.33
N ALA A 199 9.26 -6.49 -2.05
CA ALA A 199 9.38 -5.43 -1.06
C ALA A 199 9.94 -5.98 0.26
N GLY A 200 10.48 -5.07 1.07
CA GLY A 200 10.98 -5.39 2.41
C GLY A 200 12.29 -6.22 2.45
N PRO A 201 12.78 -6.52 3.66
CA PRO A 201 14.10 -7.12 3.87
C PRO A 201 14.26 -8.56 3.33
N LEU A 202 13.16 -9.29 3.16
CA LEU A 202 13.16 -10.65 2.63
C LEU A 202 12.67 -10.71 1.17
N GLY A 203 12.48 -9.56 0.51
CA GLY A 203 11.95 -9.52 -0.86
C GLY A 203 10.49 -9.95 -0.97
N GLU A 204 9.79 -10.06 0.16
CA GLU A 204 8.39 -10.47 0.24
C GLU A 204 7.57 -9.55 1.14
N LYS A 205 6.34 -9.42 0.66
CA LYS A 205 5.19 -8.63 1.07
C LYS A 205 5.34 -7.13 0.91
N LEU A 206 4.53 -6.59 0.01
CA LEU A 206 4.14 -5.18 -0.01
C LEU A 206 2.73 -5.07 0.57
N VAL A 207 2.49 -4.00 1.32
CA VAL A 207 1.15 -3.57 1.68
C VAL A 207 0.80 -2.33 0.87
N LEU A 208 -0.31 -2.39 0.14
CA LEU A 208 -0.98 -1.21 -0.42
C LEU A 208 -2.06 -0.79 0.58
N GLU A 209 -2.00 0.46 1.02
CA GLU A 209 -2.89 1.01 2.03
C GLU A 209 -3.82 2.06 1.42
N LEU A 210 -5.11 1.94 1.73
CA LEU A 210 -6.18 2.82 1.26
C LEU A 210 -6.76 3.54 2.46
N ASP A 211 -6.44 4.82 2.54
CA ASP A 211 -6.79 5.67 3.67
C ASP A 211 -7.97 6.56 3.33
N TYR A 212 -8.80 6.84 4.33
CA TYR A 212 -9.83 7.85 4.21
C TYR A 212 -9.98 8.61 5.52
N VAL A 213 -9.97 9.94 5.44
CA VAL A 213 -10.26 10.84 6.55
C VAL A 213 -11.67 11.36 6.41
N PHE A 214 -12.46 11.27 7.49
CA PHE A 214 -13.80 11.83 7.51
C PHE A 214 -13.74 13.37 7.40
N PRO A 215 -14.59 14.01 6.58
CA PRO A 215 -14.64 15.46 6.46
C PRO A 215 -14.96 16.16 7.79
N GLY A 216 -14.41 17.37 7.98
CA GLY A 216 -14.68 18.20 9.15
C GLY A 216 -13.81 17.89 10.37
N TYR A 217 -12.84 16.97 10.26
CA TYR A 217 -11.93 16.59 11.33
C TYR A 217 -10.47 16.99 11.02
N PRO A 218 -10.06 18.23 11.35
CA PRO A 218 -8.69 18.72 11.10
C PRO A 218 -7.64 18.00 11.95
N GLU A 219 -8.02 17.55 13.15
CA GLU A 219 -7.26 16.56 13.92
C GLU A 219 -7.71 15.16 13.50
N ASN A 220 -6.83 14.42 12.84
CA ASN A 220 -7.07 13.07 12.33
C ASN A 220 -5.76 12.27 12.34
N MET A 221 -5.78 11.02 11.87
CA MET A 221 -4.61 10.15 11.93
C MET A 221 -3.32 10.69 11.29
N PHE A 222 -3.42 11.55 10.27
CA PHE A 222 -2.24 12.12 9.61
C PHE A 222 -1.74 13.42 10.25
N THR A 223 -2.57 14.07 11.06
CA THR A 223 -2.23 15.36 11.68
C THR A 223 -2.01 15.24 13.18
N LYS A 224 -2.56 14.21 13.83
CA LYS A 224 -2.46 13.95 15.26
C LYS A 224 -2.70 12.47 15.57
N THR A 225 -1.65 11.80 16.05
CA THR A 225 -1.74 10.43 16.55
C THR A 225 -2.07 10.43 18.04
N GLU A 226 -2.99 9.56 18.46
CA GLU A 226 -3.27 9.31 19.88
C GLU A 226 -2.80 7.89 20.20
N ILE A 227 -1.60 7.77 20.78
CA ILE A 227 -1.08 6.48 21.30
C ILE A 227 -1.79 6.14 22.61
#